data_AF-A0A9X3GJA0-F1
#
_entry.id   AF-A0A9X3GJA0-F1
#
_cell.length_a   1.000
_cell.length_b   1.000
_cell.length_c   1.000
_cell.angle_alpha   90.00
_cell.angle_beta   90.00
_cell.angle_gamma   90.00
#
_symmetry.space_group_name_H-M   'P 1'
#
loop_
_entity.id
_entity.type
_entity.pdbx_description
1 polymer ?
#
loop_
_entity_poly.entity_id
_entity_poly.type
_entity_poly.pdbx_seq_one_letter_code
_entity_poly.pdbx_strand_id
1 'polypeptide(L)' 'MHAIIQSTPAWHLRASITPIRGDQHHLMVTSFVPTARRPQEHVRWQAQLSADELRCLRDVIDQALSQKKSA' A
#
# COMPACT_ATOMS: atom_id res chain seq x y z
N MET A 1 4.71 -4.19 -8.86
CA MET A 1 4.84 -5.08 -7.68
C MET A 1 3.61 -4.88 -6.79
N HIS A 2 3.10 -5.92 -6.12
CA HIS A 2 2.02 -5.78 -5.14
C HIS A 2 2.33 -6.55 -3.85
N ALA A 3 1.80 -6.07 -2.73
CA ALA A 3 1.94 -6.68 -1.43
C ALA A 3 0.62 -6.59 -0.66
N ILE A 4 0.27 -7.65 0.06
CA ILE A 4 -0.87 -7.65 1.00
C ILE A 4 -0.37 -7.04 2.31
N ILE A 5 -0.95 -5.90 2.69
CA ILE A 5 -0.60 -5.19 3.94
C ILE A 5 -1.43 -5.73 5.10
N GLN A 6 -2.69 -6.11 4.85
CA GLN A 6 -3.58 -6.70 5.85
C GLN A 6 -4.39 -7.82 5.23
N SER A 7 -4.47 -8.95 5.93
CA SER A 7 -5.29 -10.08 5.52
C SER A 7 -6.04 -10.65 6.73
N THR A 8 -7.36 -10.64 6.65
CA THR A 8 -8.27 -11.25 7.62
C THR A 8 -9.38 -11.99 6.85
N PRO A 9 -10.13 -12.91 7.48
CA PRO A 9 -11.20 -13.65 6.80
C PRO A 9 -12.28 -12.77 6.13
N ALA A 10 -12.48 -11.55 6.62
CA ALA A 10 -13.50 -10.63 6.11
C ALA A 10 -12.93 -9.40 5.38
N TRP A 11 -11.60 -9.25 5.29
CA TRP A 11 -10.99 -8.04 4.76
C TRP A 11 -9.56 -8.28 4.27
N HIS A 12 -9.27 -7.79 3.07
CA HIS A 12 -7.92 -7.67 2.54
C HIS A 12 -7.59 -6.22 2.22
N LEU A 13 -6.36 -5.81 2.52
CA LEU A 13 -5.78 -4.55 2.08
C LEU A 13 -4.48 -4.87 1.34
N ARG A 14 -4.39 -4.41 0.09
CA ARG A 14 -3.18 -4.54 -0.73
C ARG A 14 -2.66 -3.18 -1.14
N ALA A 15 -1.36 -3.07 -1.30
CA ALA A 15 -0.72 -1.98 -2.03
C ALA A 15 -0.07 -2.51 -3.29
N SER A 16 -0.09 -1.71 -4.35
CA SER A 16 0.63 -1.97 -5.58
C SER A 16 1.35 -0.70 -6.03
N ILE A 17 2.59 -0.87 -6.50
CA ILE A 17 3.36 0.19 -7.14
C ILE A 17 3.63 -0.24 -8.58
N THR A 18 3.23 0.61 -9.53
CA THR A 18 3.41 0.42 -10.96
C THR A 18 4.22 1.58 -11.53
N PRO A 19 5.39 1.35 -12.16
CA PRO A 19 6.11 2.39 -12.87
C PRO A 19 5.26 2.96 -14.01
N ILE A 20 5.30 4.27 -14.23
CA ILE A 20 4.56 4.94 -15.31
C ILE A 20 5.52 5.38 -16.42
N ARG A 21 6.18 6.54 -16.22
CA ARG A 21 7.14 7.14 -17.15
C ARG A 21 8.16 7.96 -16.39
N GLY A 22 9.41 7.93 -16.83
CA GLY A 22 10.50 8.60 -16.14
C GLY A 22 10.62 8.09 -14.70
N ASP A 23 10.74 9.02 -13.76
CA ASP A 23 10.86 8.71 -12.32
C ASP A 23 9.51 8.54 -11.59
N GLN A 24 8.39 8.50 -12.33
CA GLN A 24 7.05 8.47 -11.76
C GLN A 24 6.50 7.06 -11.55
N HIS A 25 5.87 6.87 -10.40
CA HIS A 25 5.33 5.61 -9.92
C HIS A 25 3.89 5.81 -9.45
N HIS A 26 2.98 4.95 -9.90
CA HIS A 26 1.60 4.92 -9.40
C HIS A 26 1.54 3.98 -8.19
N LEU A 27 1.38 4.55 -7.00
CA LEU A 27 1.05 3.79 -5.80
C LEU A 27 -0.47 3.75 -5.64
N MET A 28 -1.01 2.56 -5.43
CA MET A 28 -2.43 2.33 -5.22
C MET A 28 -2.63 1.40 -4.03
N VAL A 29 -3.53 1.79 -3.13
CA VAL A 29 -3.98 0.99 -2.00
C VAL A 29 -5.42 0.56 -2.25
N THR A 30 -5.65 -0.74 -2.31
CA THR A 30 -6.95 -1.34 -2.63
C THR A 30 -7.42 -2.20 -1.47
N SER A 31 -8.67 -2.03 -1.06
CA SER A 31 -9.33 -2.96 -0.15
C SER A 31 -10.23 -3.94 -0.90
N PHE A 32 -10.43 -5.12 -0.32
CA PHE A 32 -11.40 -6.09 -0.78
C PHE A 32 -12.13 -6.68 0.43
N VAL A 33 -13.45 -6.82 0.34
CA VAL A 33 -14.30 -7.41 1.38
C VAL A 33 -14.91 -8.70 0.84
N PRO A 34 -14.30 -9.87 1.12
CA PRO A 34 -14.77 -11.15 0.58
C PRO A 34 -16.21 -11.49 1.00
N THR A 35 -16.64 -11.02 2.16
CA THR A 35 -17.95 -11.32 2.77
C THR A 35 -19.06 -10.36 2.35
N ALA A 36 -18.76 -9.34 1.53
CA ALA A 36 -19.77 -8.40 1.06
C ALA A 36 -20.78 -9.10 0.14
N ARG A 37 -22.01 -8.57 0.07
CA ARG A 37 -23.05 -9.07 -0.85
C ARG A 37 -22.60 -9.10 -2.31
N ARG A 38 -21.70 -8.17 -2.69
CA ARG A 38 -21.01 -8.12 -3.97
C ARG A 38 -19.53 -7.83 -3.70
N PRO A 39 -18.67 -8.86 -3.56
CA PRO A 39 -17.26 -8.65 -3.30
C PRO A 39 -16.61 -7.92 -4.48
N GLN A 40 -16.04 -6.75 -4.20
CA GLN A 40 -15.39 -5.90 -5.19
C GLN A 40 -14.16 -5.25 -4.58
N GLU A 41 -13.23 -4.94 -5.46
CA GLU A 41 -12.04 -4.17 -5.13
C GLU A 41 -12.39 -2.69 -5.08
N HIS A 42 -11.98 -2.03 -4.01
CA HIS A 42 -12.20 -0.59 -3.82
C HIS A 42 -10.85 0.09 -3.63
N VAL A 43 -10.53 1.04 -4.50
CA VAL A 43 -9.38 1.93 -4.31
C VAL A 43 -9.67 2.81 -3.10
N ARG A 44 -8.82 2.70 -2.07
CA ARG A 44 -8.90 3.52 -0.86
C ARG A 44 -8.06 4.77 -0.97
N TRP A 45 -6.92 4.63 -1.63
CA TRP A 45 -6.00 5.72 -1.84
C TRP A 45 -5.13 5.43 -3.06
N GLN A 46 -4.74 6.47 -3.77
CA GLN A 46 -3.76 6.38 -4.84
C GLN A 46 -3.03 7.70 -5.02
N ALA A 47 -1.78 7.64 -5.46
CA ALA A 47 -0.98 8.80 -5.83
C ALA A 47 0.03 8.45 -6.91
N GLN A 48 0.42 9.47 -7.67
CA GLN A 48 1.64 9.42 -8.48
C GLN A 48 2.77 10.01 -7.64
N LEU A 49 3.86 9.26 -7.50
CA LEU A 49 5.00 9.61 -6.66
C LEU A 49 6.28 9.46 -7.48
N SER A 50 7.20 10.41 -7.30
CA SER A 50 8.60 10.28 -7.71
C SER A 50 9.32 9.18 -6.92
N ALA A 51 10.53 8.80 -7.35
CA ALA A 51 11.35 7.89 -6.57
C ALA A 51 11.77 8.49 -5.23
N ASP A 52 12.01 9.80 -5.16
CA ASP A 52 12.36 10.47 -3.90
C ASP A 52 11.20 10.46 -2.90
N GLU A 53 9.96 10.67 -3.37
CA GLU A 53 8.78 10.55 -2.51
C GLU A 53 8.53 9.10 -2.06
N LEU A 54 8.79 8.10 -2.92
CA LEU A 54 8.75 6.69 -2.51
C LEU A 54 9.81 6.36 -1.46
N ARG A 55 11.02 6.92 -1.57
CA ARG A 55 12.07 6.78 -0.55
C ARG A 55 11.61 7.39 0.78
N CYS A 56 11.04 8.60 0.75
CA CYS A 56 10.49 9.24 1.95
C CYS A 56 9.39 8.39 2.61
N LEU A 57 8.47 7.84 1.82
CA LEU A 57 7.42 6.94 2.33
C LEU A 57 8.03 5.68 2.99
N ARG A 58 9.06 5.07 2.37
CA ARG A 58 9.78 3.94 2.97
C ARG A 58 10.43 4.33 4.29
N ASP A 59 11.09 5.48 4.35
CA ASP A 59 11.83 5.91 5.54
C ASP A 59 10.88 6.15 6.73
N VAL A 60 9.66 6.67 6.50
CA VAL A 60 8.61 6.77 7.52
C VAL A 60 8.18 5.41 8.06
N ILE A 61 8.02 4.42 7.17
CA ILE A 61 7.68 3.04 7.57
C ILE A 61 8.82 2.42 8.38
N ASP A 62 10.06 2.54 7.90
CA ASP A 62 11.25 1.99 8.56
C ASP A 62 11.47 2.61 9.95
N GLN A 63 11.19 3.91 10.11
CA GLN A 63 11.24 4.58 11.40
C GLN A 63 10.23 3.99 12.39
N ALA A 64 8.98 3.78 11.96
CA ALA A 64 7.95 3.18 12.80
C ALA A 64 8.30 1.73 13.19
N LEU A 65 8.91 0.96 12.28
CA LEU A 65 9.34 -0.41 12.56
C LEU A 65 10.54 -0.47 13.51
N SER A 66 11.46 0.50 13.41
CA SER A 66 12.66 0.57 14.24
C SER A 66 12.36 0.94 15.71
N GLN A 67 11.32 1.75 15.96
CA GLN A 67 10.86 2.09 17.31
C GLN A 67 10.36 0.86 18.10
N LYS A 68 9.95 -0.20 17.41
CA LYS A 68 9.38 -1.41 18.02
C LYS A 68 10.43 -2.33 18.70
N LYS A 69 11.73 -2.04 18.58
CA LYS A 69 12.81 -2.84 19.21
C LYS A 69 13.14 -2.44 20.65
N SER A 70 12.45 -1.46 21.24
CA SER A 70 12.75 -0.93 22.58
C SER A 70 11.64 -1.16 23.63
N ALA A 71 10.81 -2.18 23.46
CA ALA A 71 9.75 -2.56 24.41
C ALA A 71 9.90 -4.01 24.85
#